data_AF-A0A1G9SKU3-F1
#
_entry.id   AF-A0A1G9SKU3-F1
#
_cell.length_a   1.000
_cell.length_b   1.000
_cell.length_c   1.000
_cell.angle_alpha   90.00
_cell.angle_beta   90.00
_cell.angle_gamma   90.00
#
_symmetry.space_group_name_H-M   'P 1'
#
loop_
_entity.id
_entity.type
_entity.pdbx_description
1 polymer ?
#
loop_
_entity_poly.entity_id
_entity_poly.type
_entity_poly.pdbx_seq_one_letter_code
_entity_poly.pdbx_strand_id
1 'polypeptide(L)'
;MSTADQFVAVNALHPDAGVLVLQETRDFWDDRAAEVVEAAQTEIDAAHDALAAELTARWGDPTKVELWPYLEDDDAQDPMLELSQLSGSMLVWHRGAGGWVALAVGQADAEFPIQLLAAAGTAELPS
;
A
#
# COMPACT_ATOMS: atom_id res chain seq x y z
N MET A 1 12.51 -4.42 -6.52
CA MET A 1 12.32 -5.78 -5.96
C MET A 1 11.50 -6.58 -6.95
N SER A 2 11.67 -7.91 -7.08
CA SER A 2 10.77 -8.68 -7.97
C SER A 2 9.39 -8.87 -7.33
N THR A 3 8.34 -9.15 -8.12
CA THR A 3 7.00 -9.47 -7.59
C THR A 3 7.02 -10.67 -6.65
N ALA A 4 7.88 -11.67 -6.92
CA ALA A 4 8.03 -12.83 -6.05
C ALA A 4 8.62 -12.46 -4.67
N ASP A 5 9.63 -11.59 -4.65
CA ASP A 5 10.23 -11.10 -3.40
C ASP A 5 9.23 -10.22 -2.63
N GLN A 6 8.46 -9.38 -3.32
CA GLN A 6 7.38 -8.59 -2.74
C GLN A 6 6.31 -9.48 -2.10
N PHE A 7 5.87 -10.53 -2.81
CA PHE A 7 4.92 -11.50 -2.28
C PHE A 7 5.45 -12.18 -1.02
N VAL A 8 6.72 -12.60 -1.01
CA VAL A 8 7.35 -13.20 0.18
C VAL A 8 7.34 -12.22 1.36
N ALA A 9 7.69 -10.95 1.12
CA ALA A 9 7.67 -9.92 2.14
C ALA A 9 6.27 -9.70 2.73
N VAL A 10 5.24 -9.57 1.88
CA VAL A 10 3.84 -9.40 2.32
C VAL A 10 3.33 -10.63 3.06
N ASN A 11 3.64 -11.83 2.58
CA ASN A 11 3.20 -13.08 3.23
C ASN A 11 3.83 -13.28 4.61
N ALA A 12 5.02 -12.72 4.85
CA ALA A 12 5.71 -12.76 6.15
C ALA A 12 5.32 -11.59 7.07
N LEU A 13 4.52 -10.62 6.62
CA LEU A 13 4.24 -9.40 7.36
C LEU A 13 3.44 -9.69 8.65
N HIS A 14 3.95 -9.17 9.76
CA HIS A 14 3.31 -9.26 11.08
C HIS A 14 2.44 -8.02 11.33
N PRO A 15 1.30 -8.12 12.04
CA PRO A 15 0.44 -6.99 12.36
C PRO A 15 1.15 -5.78 13.00
N ASP A 16 2.21 -6.03 13.76
CA ASP A 16 2.97 -4.97 14.46
C ASP A 16 4.13 -4.38 13.63
N ALA A 17 4.25 -4.74 12.35
CA ALA A 17 5.39 -4.35 11.52
C ALA A 17 5.36 -2.90 11.00
N GLY A 18 4.22 -2.21 11.13
CA GLY A 18 4.01 -0.89 10.52
C GLY A 18 3.85 -0.96 9.00
N VAL A 19 4.02 0.18 8.31
CA VAL A 19 4.00 0.25 6.85
C VAL A 19 5.35 -0.13 6.28
N LEU A 20 5.34 -1.02 5.29
CA LEU A 20 6.51 -1.47 4.54
C LEU A 20 6.49 -0.87 3.13
N VAL A 21 7.55 -0.15 2.76
CA VAL A 21 7.79 0.27 1.37
C VAL A 21 8.38 -0.91 0.58
N LEU A 22 7.62 -1.42 -0.38
CA LEU A 22 8.01 -2.55 -1.22
C LEU A 22 8.81 -2.12 -2.46
N GLN A 23 8.48 -0.95 -2.98
CA GLN A 23 9.11 -0.33 -4.14
C GLN A 23 8.84 1.17 -4.07
N GLU A 24 9.77 1.96 -4.55
CA GLU A 24 9.61 3.39 -4.73
C GLU A 24 10.28 3.83 -6.02
N THR A 25 9.74 4.89 -6.63
CA THR A 25 10.33 5.52 -7.81
C THR A 25 11.52 6.40 -7.39
N ARG A 26 12.13 7.08 -8.35
CA ARG A 26 12.93 8.26 -8.03
C ARG A 26 12.05 9.35 -7.39
N ASP A 27 12.69 10.31 -6.72
CA ASP A 27 12.05 11.57 -6.37
C ASP A 27 11.90 12.49 -7.60
N PHE A 28 11.18 13.61 -7.43
CA PHE A 28 10.84 14.54 -8.51
C PHE A 28 11.33 15.97 -8.25
N TRP A 29 12.32 16.14 -7.37
CA TRP A 29 12.90 17.45 -7.04
C TRP A 29 13.51 18.15 -8.26
N ASP A 30 14.20 17.39 -9.12
CA ASP A 30 14.92 17.93 -10.28
C ASP A 30 14.05 18.00 -11.55
N ASP A 31 13.09 17.07 -11.69
CA ASP A 31 12.27 16.95 -12.89
C ASP A 31 10.91 16.33 -12.56
N ARG A 32 9.89 17.18 -12.75
CA ARG A 32 8.47 16.92 -12.47
C ARG A 32 7.60 17.12 -13.72
N ALA A 33 8.18 16.93 -14.91
CA ALA A 33 7.41 16.89 -16.13
C ALA A 33 6.27 15.85 -16.01
N ALA A 34 5.12 16.12 -16.62
CA ALA A 34 3.96 15.23 -16.49
C ALA A 34 4.28 13.82 -17.01
N GLU A 35 5.01 13.72 -18.12
CA GLU A 35 5.38 12.46 -18.76
C GLU A 35 6.30 11.60 -17.86
N VAL A 36 7.13 12.27 -17.07
CA VAL A 36 8.02 11.63 -16.10
C VAL A 36 7.22 11.04 -14.94
N VAL A 37 6.31 11.82 -14.39
CA VAL A 37 5.48 11.41 -13.25
C VAL A 37 4.52 10.30 -13.69
N GLU A 38 3.91 10.43 -14.86
CA GLU A 38 3.02 9.42 -15.45
C GLU A 38 3.76 8.09 -15.71
N ALA A 39 5.00 8.14 -16.19
CA ALA A 39 5.81 6.93 -16.37
C ALA A 39 6.13 6.26 -15.03
N ALA A 40 6.46 7.06 -14.01
CA ALA A 40 6.75 6.58 -12.65
C ALA A 40 5.49 5.98 -11.98
N GLN A 41 4.33 6.61 -12.15
CA GLN A 41 3.04 6.09 -11.69
C GLN A 41 2.71 4.77 -12.37
N THR A 42 2.87 4.70 -13.70
CA THR A 42 2.62 3.47 -14.47
C THR A 42 3.49 2.30 -14.00
N GLU A 43 4.75 2.56 -13.63
CA GLU A 43 5.65 1.55 -13.09
C GLU A 43 5.12 0.97 -11.77
N ILE A 44 4.71 1.84 -10.84
CA ILE A 44 4.19 1.42 -9.53
C ILE A 44 2.83 0.74 -9.66
N ASP A 45 1.95 1.24 -10.52
CA ASP A 45 0.64 0.63 -10.77
C ASP A 45 0.77 -0.78 -11.35
N ALA A 46 1.71 -0.99 -12.28
CA ALA A 46 1.98 -2.31 -12.84
C ALA A 46 2.50 -3.29 -11.77
N ALA A 47 3.36 -2.83 -10.85
CA ALA A 47 3.85 -3.64 -9.74
C ALA A 47 2.72 -3.93 -8.72
N HIS A 48 1.89 -2.93 -8.42
CA HIS A 48 0.71 -3.06 -7.57
C HIS A 48 -0.24 -4.12 -8.12
N ASP A 49 -0.62 -4.04 -9.40
CA ASP A 49 -1.58 -4.96 -10.03
C ASP A 49 -1.04 -6.40 -10.10
N ALA A 50 0.24 -6.56 -10.43
CA ALA A 50 0.88 -7.87 -10.44
C ALA A 50 0.87 -8.51 -9.04
N LEU A 51 1.21 -7.74 -8.00
CA LEU A 51 1.22 -8.24 -6.63
C LEU A 51 -0.20 -8.49 -6.11
N ALA A 52 -1.16 -7.62 -6.42
CA ALA A 52 -2.56 -7.78 -6.06
C ALA A 52 -3.15 -9.06 -6.67
N ALA A 53 -2.76 -9.43 -7.90
CA ALA A 53 -3.16 -10.69 -8.52
C ALA A 53 -2.64 -11.92 -7.74
N GLU A 54 -1.38 -11.91 -7.31
CA GLU A 54 -0.79 -12.99 -6.50
C GLU A 54 -1.46 -13.11 -5.12
N LEU A 55 -1.71 -11.96 -4.45
CA LEU A 55 -2.42 -11.95 -3.18
C LEU A 55 -3.86 -12.44 -3.32
N THR A 56 -4.52 -12.07 -4.41
CA THR A 56 -5.89 -12.53 -4.72
C THR A 56 -5.93 -14.03 -4.97
N ALA A 57 -4.96 -14.57 -5.71
CA ALA A 57 -4.83 -16.02 -5.89
C ALA A 57 -4.63 -16.76 -4.55
N ARG A 58 -4.00 -16.11 -3.56
CA ARG A 58 -3.68 -16.69 -2.26
C ARG A 58 -4.79 -16.59 -1.22
N TRP A 59 -5.50 -15.47 -1.17
CA TRP A 59 -6.44 -15.12 -0.09
C TRP A 59 -7.85 -14.74 -0.57
N GLY A 60 -8.12 -14.79 -1.87
CA GLY A 60 -9.41 -14.41 -2.45
C GLY A 60 -9.49 -12.92 -2.80
N ASP A 61 -10.67 -12.46 -3.20
CA ASP A 61 -10.85 -11.09 -3.66
C ASP A 61 -10.58 -10.06 -2.55
N PRO A 62 -9.91 -8.94 -2.85
CA PRO A 62 -9.68 -7.88 -1.88
C PRO A 62 -10.95 -7.05 -1.65
N THR A 63 -11.04 -6.47 -0.45
CA THR A 63 -11.95 -5.35 -0.17
C THR A 63 -11.17 -4.05 -0.33
N LYS A 64 -11.79 -3.04 -0.98
CA LYS A 64 -11.23 -1.69 -1.02
C LYS A 64 -11.64 -0.92 0.24
N VAL A 65 -10.66 -0.34 0.94
CA VAL A 65 -10.89 0.52 2.10
C VAL A 65 -10.45 1.94 1.78
N GLU A 66 -11.34 2.91 1.98
CA GLU A 66 -11.01 4.33 1.85
C GLU A 66 -10.26 4.78 3.11
N LEU A 67 -9.12 5.46 2.91
CA LEU A 67 -8.22 5.86 3.99
C LEU A 67 -8.47 7.30 4.49
N TRP A 68 -9.17 8.11 3.71
CA TRP A 68 -9.49 9.50 4.08
C TRP A 68 -10.13 9.64 5.48
N PRO A 69 -11.09 8.79 5.91
CA PRO A 69 -11.67 8.90 7.25
C PRO A 69 -10.66 8.79 8.39
N TYR A 70 -9.56 8.05 8.19
CA TYR A 70 -8.52 7.87 9.21
C TYR A 70 -7.56 9.05 9.29
N LEU A 71 -7.50 9.91 8.28
CA LEU A 71 -6.70 11.14 8.33
C LEU A 71 -7.36 12.19 9.22
N GLU A 72 -8.69 12.15 9.34
CA GLU A 72 -9.49 13.07 10.14
C GLU A 72 -9.77 12.54 11.57
N ASP A 73 -9.36 11.29 11.87
CA ASP A 73 -9.59 10.62 13.14
C ASP A 73 -8.38 10.75 14.07
N ASP A 74 -8.51 11.55 15.13
CA ASP A 74 -7.47 11.77 16.15
C ASP A 74 -7.12 10.48 16.92
N ASP A 75 -8.00 9.48 16.93
CA ASP A 75 -7.78 8.19 17.58
C ASP A 75 -7.23 7.12 16.61
N ALA A 76 -7.00 7.45 15.33
CA ALA A 76 -6.45 6.52 14.35
C ALA A 76 -5.07 6.00 14.81
N GLN A 77 -4.92 4.67 14.80
CA GLN A 77 -3.68 4.00 15.19
C GLN A 77 -2.93 3.48 13.97
N ASP A 78 -1.63 3.25 14.14
CA ASP A 78 -0.83 2.59 13.12
C ASP A 78 -1.35 1.16 12.85
N PRO A 79 -1.31 0.69 11.59
CA PRO A 79 -0.74 1.38 10.42
C PRO A 79 -1.73 2.28 9.66
N MET A 80 -2.96 2.50 10.18
CA MET A 80 -4.00 3.24 9.46
C MET A 80 -3.72 4.73 9.38
N LEU A 81 -3.21 5.32 10.47
CA LEU A 81 -2.81 6.72 10.49
C LEU A 81 -1.65 7.00 9.52
N GLU A 82 -0.65 6.12 9.46
CA GLU A 82 0.46 6.27 8.52
C GLU A 82 0.00 6.11 7.06
N LEU A 83 -0.82 5.09 6.76
CA LEU A 83 -1.33 4.86 5.41
C LEU A 83 -2.22 6.02 4.91
N SER A 84 -3.05 6.62 5.77
CA SER A 84 -3.94 7.72 5.38
C SER A 84 -3.21 9.02 5.05
N GLN A 85 -1.99 9.20 5.57
CA GLN A 85 -1.12 10.32 5.21
C GLN A 85 -0.46 10.13 3.83
N LEU A 86 -0.40 8.90 3.32
CA LEU A 86 0.29 8.55 2.09
C LEU A 86 -0.65 8.23 0.94
N SER A 87 -1.84 7.69 1.21
CA SER A 87 -2.74 7.18 0.18
C SER A 87 -4.20 7.45 0.51
N GLY A 88 -5.03 7.57 -0.53
CA GLY A 88 -6.47 7.74 -0.40
C GLY A 88 -7.23 6.43 -0.16
N SER A 89 -6.67 5.28 -0.53
CA SER A 89 -7.32 3.98 -0.36
C SER A 89 -6.33 2.82 -0.40
N MET A 90 -6.73 1.68 0.14
CA MET A 90 -5.96 0.43 0.09
C MET A 90 -6.83 -0.76 -0.36
N LEU A 91 -6.19 -1.77 -0.93
CA LEU A 91 -6.77 -3.11 -1.11
C LEU A 91 -6.42 -3.97 0.10
N VAL A 92 -7.38 -4.73 0.60
CA VAL A 92 -7.24 -5.53 1.82
C VAL A 92 -7.62 -6.98 1.57
N TRP A 93 -6.76 -7.90 2.00
CA TRP A 93 -7.01 -9.34 1.99
C TRP A 93 -7.07 -9.88 3.43
N HIS A 94 -8.12 -10.65 3.74
CA HIS A 94 -8.26 -11.29 5.04
C HIS A 94 -7.51 -12.63 5.11
N ARG A 95 -6.67 -12.79 6.14
CA ARG A 95 -5.88 -14.01 6.40
C ARG A 95 -6.60 -15.00 7.33
N GLY A 96 -7.93 -14.92 7.42
CA GLY A 96 -8.72 -15.64 8.42
C GLY A 96 -8.36 -15.20 9.84
N ALA A 97 -7.94 -16.13 10.70
CA ALA A 97 -7.56 -15.82 12.09
C ALA A 97 -6.27 -14.97 12.21
N GLY A 98 -5.53 -14.75 11.11
CA GLY A 98 -4.28 -13.98 11.08
C GLY A 98 -4.44 -12.48 10.84
N GLY A 99 -5.65 -11.92 10.96
CA GLY A 99 -5.94 -10.52 10.65
C GLY A 99 -6.01 -10.27 9.14
N TRP A 100 -5.46 -9.14 8.70
CA TRP A 100 -5.46 -8.71 7.32
C TRP A 100 -4.07 -8.27 6.86
N VAL A 101 -3.87 -8.26 5.55
CA VAL A 101 -2.79 -7.51 4.89
C VAL A 101 -3.39 -6.55 3.88
N ALA A 102 -2.68 -5.48 3.60
CA ALA A 102 -3.11 -4.45 2.67
C ALA A 102 -2.02 -4.07 1.69
N LEU A 103 -2.43 -3.59 0.51
CA LEU A 103 -1.60 -2.90 -0.47
C LEU A 103 -2.17 -1.51 -0.76
N ALA A 104 -1.29 -0.53 -0.91
CA ALA A 104 -1.64 0.80 -1.35
C ALA A 104 -0.56 1.36 -2.26
N VAL A 105 -0.95 2.28 -3.14
CA VAL A 105 -0.03 3.19 -3.82
C VAL A 105 -0.15 4.53 -3.14
N GLY A 106 0.97 5.10 -2.71
CA GLY A 106 0.98 6.34 -1.94
C GLY A 106 2.14 7.26 -2.28
N GLN A 107 2.01 8.51 -1.89
CA GLN A 107 3.01 9.56 -2.06
C GLN A 107 2.77 10.62 -0.98
N ALA A 108 3.81 10.93 -0.20
CA ALA A 108 3.70 11.92 0.89
C ALA A 108 3.57 13.36 0.38
N ASP A 109 4.30 13.69 -0.68
CA ASP A 109 4.20 14.96 -1.38
C ASP A 109 4.51 14.75 -2.86
N ALA A 110 3.89 15.59 -3.66
CA ALA A 110 4.17 15.89 -5.05
C ALA A 110 5.64 15.68 -5.52
N GLU A 111 6.63 16.09 -4.73
CA GLU A 111 8.07 16.04 -5.04
C GLU A 111 8.76 14.74 -4.59
N PHE A 112 8.12 13.95 -3.73
CA PHE A 112 8.66 12.70 -3.20
C PHE A 112 8.37 11.49 -4.10
N PRO A 113 9.08 10.36 -3.91
CA PRO A 113 8.80 9.13 -4.65
C PRO A 113 7.35 8.68 -4.53
N ILE A 114 6.83 8.09 -5.62
CA ILE A 114 5.62 7.28 -5.57
C ILE A 114 6.01 5.91 -5.04
N GLN A 115 5.24 5.38 -4.09
CA GLN A 115 5.57 4.18 -3.33
C GLN A 115 4.49 3.11 -3.47
N LEU A 116 4.93 1.86 -3.66
CA LEU A 116 4.12 0.68 -3.40
C LEU A 116 4.29 0.28 -1.94
N LEU A 117 3.19 0.32 -1.19
CA LEU A 117 3.15 0.14 0.26
C LEU A 117 2.44 -1.17 0.61
N ALA A 118 2.87 -1.81 1.69
CA ALA A 118 2.18 -2.93 2.31
C ALA A 118 2.05 -2.74 3.82
N ALA A 119 0.95 -3.22 4.40
CA ALA A 119 0.75 -3.23 5.84
C ALA A 119 0.02 -4.51 6.26
N ALA A 120 0.08 -4.83 7.55
CA ALA A 120 -0.73 -5.88 8.16
C ALA A 120 -1.37 -5.34 9.43
N GLY A 121 -2.50 -5.92 9.83
CA GLY A 121 -3.16 -5.52 11.05
C GLY A 121 -4.21 -6.52 11.51
N THR A 122 -4.71 -6.32 12.73
CA THR A 122 -5.80 -7.11 13.32
C THR A 122 -7.01 -6.27 13.68
N ALA A 123 -6.94 -4.95 13.48
CA ALA A 123 -8.06 -4.05 13.73
C ALA A 123 -9.24 -4.39 12.81
N GLU A 124 -10.45 -4.20 13.33
CA GLU A 124 -11.65 -4.26 12.51
C GLU A 124 -11.65 -3.11 11.50
N LEU A 125 -11.90 -3.42 10.23
CA LEU A 125 -11.98 -2.45 9.16
C LEU A 125 -13.47 -2.24 8.80
N PRO A 126 -13.88 -1.02 8.42
CA PRO A 126 -15.23 -0.76 7.96
C PRO A 126 -15.53 -1.61 6.71
N SER A 127 -16.71 -2.21 6.70
CA SER A 127 -17.25 -3.05 5.62
C SER A 127 -17.89 -2.24 4.51
#